data_AF-A0A2M8HFL4-F1
#
_entry.id   AF-A0A2M8HFL4-F1
#
_cell.length_a   1.000
_cell.length_b   1.000
_cell.length_c   1.000
_cell.angle_alpha   90.00
_cell.angle_beta   90.00
_cell.angle_gamma   90.00
#
_symmetry.space_group_name_H-M   'P 1'
#
loop_
_entity.id
_entity.type
_entity.pdbx_description
1 polymer ?
#
loop_
_entity_poly.entity_id
_entity_poly.type
_entity_poly.pdbx_seq_one_letter_code
_entity_poly.pdbx_strand_id
1 'polypeptide(L)'
;MNDEKFHELDAIGDKLHNKFEELKEKNEFKEIEKEIIKLLKSLPEKYSIEFGFNLGIFDSEREKSIEMYRVGINGFGKDGKTYQFSEGYKFNRYLVQGHIVEIPHNYCPQCWDEWDFKRKGSSCSNCGVMFGKEVKLLIDYNECPNCDGGIVSQKNPNCNKCDFIAEEDLVIWG
;
A
#
# COMPACT_ATOMS: atom_id res chain seq x y z
N MET A 1 7.36 13.53 7.90
CA MET A 1 5.99 13.38 8.45
C MET A 1 6.06 12.45 9.65
N ASN A 2 5.23 12.64 10.68
CA ASN A 2 5.17 11.78 11.86
C ASN A 2 3.90 10.90 11.86
N ASP A 3 3.87 9.92 12.76
CA ASP A 3 2.83 8.87 12.85
C ASP A 3 1.41 9.47 12.99
N GLU A 4 1.25 10.53 13.79
CA GLU A 4 -0.03 11.25 13.96
C GLU A 4 -0.62 11.75 12.64
N LYS A 5 0.23 12.24 11.73
CA LYS A 5 -0.22 12.75 10.43
C LYS A 5 -0.58 11.64 9.45
N PHE A 6 0.02 10.45 9.58
CA PHE A 6 -0.41 9.29 8.81
C PHE A 6 -1.77 8.78 9.27
N HIS A 7 -2.05 8.79 10.57
CA HIS A 7 -3.40 8.48 11.08
C HIS A 7 -4.46 9.48 10.60
N GLU A 8 -4.13 10.76 10.51
CA GLU A 8 -5.03 11.76 9.92
C GLU A 8 -5.34 11.46 8.44
N LEU A 9 -4.34 10.99 7.68
CA LEU A 9 -4.53 10.59 6.27
C LEU A 9 -5.37 9.32 6.12
N ASP A 10 -5.18 8.33 6.99
CA ASP A 10 -5.98 7.11 7.00
C ASP A 10 -7.48 7.42 7.19
N ALA A 11 -7.80 8.31 8.14
CA ALA A 11 -9.16 8.79 8.35
C ALA A 11 -9.74 9.59 7.16
N ILE A 12 -8.89 10.18 6.31
CA ILE A 12 -9.33 10.80 5.04
C ILE A 12 -9.60 9.71 3.99
N GLY A 13 -8.79 8.65 3.95
CA GLY A 13 -9.02 7.47 3.11
C GLY A 13 -10.40 6.85 3.34
N ASP A 14 -10.79 6.64 4.59
CA ASP A 14 -12.13 6.15 4.95
C ASP A 14 -13.26 7.07 4.46
N LYS A 15 -13.07 8.39 4.57
CA LYS A 15 -14.04 9.37 4.04
C LYS A 15 -14.11 9.30 2.52
N LEU A 16 -12.98 9.10 1.85
CA LEU A 16 -12.92 8.98 0.40
C LEU A 16 -13.66 7.72 -0.08
N HIS A 17 -13.47 6.58 0.62
CA HIS A 17 -14.22 5.35 0.38
C HIS A 17 -15.72 5.57 0.47
N ASN A 18 -16.18 6.08 1.62
CA ASN A 18 -17.60 6.33 1.85
C ASN A 18 -18.19 7.30 0.81
N LYS A 19 -17.40 8.30 0.39
CA LYS A 19 -17.84 9.24 -0.64
C LYS A 19 -17.96 8.58 -2.01
N PHE A 20 -17.03 7.69 -2.36
CA PHE A 20 -17.10 6.92 -3.61
C PHE A 20 -18.35 6.04 -3.64
N GLU A 21 -18.64 5.31 -2.55
CA GLU A 21 -19.85 4.50 -2.42
C GLU A 21 -21.13 5.35 -2.57
N GLU A 22 -21.20 6.49 -1.88
CA GLU A 22 -22.35 7.40 -1.98
C GLU A 22 -22.61 7.84 -3.43
N LEU A 23 -21.55 8.21 -4.17
CA LEU A 23 -21.66 8.62 -5.57
C LEU A 23 -22.08 7.46 -6.48
N LYS A 24 -21.58 6.25 -6.20
CA LYS A 24 -21.94 5.03 -6.92
C LYS A 24 -23.40 4.65 -6.70
N GLU A 25 -23.88 4.67 -5.45
CA GLU A 25 -25.29 4.41 -5.11
C GLU A 25 -26.24 5.41 -5.79
N LYS A 26 -25.81 6.66 -5.92
CA LYS A 26 -26.54 7.72 -6.64
C LYS A 26 -26.47 7.62 -8.16
N ASN A 27 -25.75 6.63 -8.70
CA ASN A 27 -25.52 6.44 -10.13
C ASN A 27 -24.78 7.62 -10.81
N GLU A 28 -23.98 8.38 -10.08
CA GLU A 28 -23.25 9.54 -10.62
C GLU A 28 -22.18 9.13 -11.64
N PHE A 29 -21.67 7.90 -11.55
CA PHE A 29 -20.69 7.34 -12.49
C PHE A 29 -21.30 6.61 -13.69
N LYS A 30 -22.63 6.51 -13.79
CA LYS A 30 -23.30 5.62 -14.75
C LYS A 30 -22.88 5.83 -16.21
N GLU A 31 -22.74 7.08 -16.64
CA GLU A 31 -22.34 7.37 -18.04
C GLU A 31 -20.86 7.07 -18.27
N ILE A 32 -19.99 7.35 -17.29
CA ILE A 32 -18.57 7.00 -17.36
C ILE A 32 -18.39 5.48 -17.38
N GLU A 33 -19.09 4.75 -16.51
CA GLU A 33 -19.03 3.29 -16.43
C GLU A 33 -19.50 2.62 -17.72
N LYS A 34 -20.55 3.16 -18.38
CA LYS A 34 -20.97 2.67 -19.71
C LYS A 34 -19.88 2.82 -20.77
N GLU A 35 -19.20 3.96 -20.82
CA GLU A 35 -18.11 4.18 -21.77
C GLU A 35 -16.91 3.27 -21.47
N ILE A 36 -16.59 3.07 -20.19
CA ILE A 36 -15.57 2.11 -19.75
C ILE A 36 -15.94 0.69 -20.21
N ILE A 37 -17.15 0.22 -19.93
CA ILE A 37 -17.63 -1.12 -20.33
C ILE A 37 -17.56 -1.30 -21.85
N LYS A 38 -17.93 -0.27 -22.62
CA LYS A 38 -17.84 -0.29 -24.08
C LYS A 38 -16.40 -0.41 -24.56
N LEU A 39 -15.46 0.29 -23.92
CA LEU A 39 -14.04 0.21 -24.24
C LEU A 39 -13.45 -1.14 -23.83
N LEU A 40 -13.81 -1.68 -22.66
CA LEU A 40 -13.37 -3.02 -22.22
C LEU A 40 -13.77 -4.10 -23.23
N LYS A 41 -14.98 -4.03 -23.81
CA LYS A 41 -15.44 -5.01 -24.82
C LYS A 41 -14.60 -5.00 -26.11
N SER A 42 -13.95 -3.89 -26.45
CA SER A 42 -13.08 -3.81 -27.63
C SER A 42 -11.61 -4.07 -27.34
N LEU A 43 -11.20 -4.04 -26.07
CA LEU A 43 -9.82 -4.29 -25.66
C LEU A 43 -9.49 -5.80 -25.57
N PRO A 44 -8.27 -6.22 -25.94
CA PRO A 44 -7.77 -7.55 -25.64
C PRO A 44 -7.74 -7.82 -24.12
N GLU A 45 -7.93 -9.09 -23.74
CA GLU A 45 -8.00 -9.57 -22.35
C GLU A 45 -6.78 -9.19 -21.48
N LYS A 46 -5.62 -8.95 -22.09
CA LYS A 46 -4.38 -8.54 -21.40
C LYS A 46 -4.36 -7.08 -20.93
N TYR A 47 -5.36 -6.28 -21.29
CA TYR A 47 -5.48 -4.89 -20.88
C TYR A 47 -6.59 -4.73 -19.85
N SER A 48 -6.44 -3.76 -18.97
CA SER A 48 -7.46 -3.35 -18.02
C SER A 48 -7.71 -1.85 -18.12
N ILE A 49 -8.87 -1.43 -17.63
CA ILE A 49 -9.18 -0.02 -17.38
C ILE A 49 -9.49 0.11 -15.90
N GLU A 50 -8.94 1.16 -15.30
CA GLU A 50 -9.24 1.57 -13.93
C GLU A 50 -9.79 2.99 -13.93
N PHE A 51 -10.85 3.21 -13.15
CA PHE A 51 -11.37 4.53 -12.83
C PHE A 51 -11.60 4.60 -11.33
N GLY A 52 -11.01 5.60 -10.67
CA GLY A 52 -11.12 5.71 -9.23
C GLY A 52 -10.61 7.02 -8.69
N PHE A 53 -10.73 7.15 -7.37
CA PHE A 53 -10.14 8.21 -6.59
C PHE A 53 -8.86 7.72 -5.94
N ASN A 54 -7.88 8.61 -5.87
CA ASN A 54 -6.61 8.36 -5.24
C ASN A 54 -6.32 9.43 -4.19
N LEU A 55 -5.94 9.00 -3.00
CA LEU A 55 -5.34 9.85 -1.97
C LEU A 55 -3.85 9.53 -1.90
N GLY A 56 -3.02 10.55 -2.05
CA GLY A 56 -1.59 10.45 -1.87
C GLY A 56 -1.02 11.67 -1.16
N ILE A 57 0.17 11.51 -0.59
CA ILE A 57 0.99 12.63 -0.13
C ILE A 57 2.15 12.83 -1.09
N PHE A 58 2.47 14.09 -1.39
CA PHE A 58 3.67 14.46 -2.14
C PHE A 58 4.61 15.25 -1.25
N ASP A 59 5.88 14.86 -1.23
CA ASP A 59 6.96 15.59 -0.58
C ASP A 59 7.74 16.38 -1.63
N SER A 60 7.71 17.70 -1.52
CA SER A 60 8.35 18.58 -2.50
C SER A 60 9.88 18.62 -2.40
N GLU A 61 10.47 18.24 -1.28
CA GLU A 61 11.94 18.15 -1.16
C GLU A 61 12.44 16.87 -1.82
N ARG A 62 11.67 15.78 -1.71
CA ARG A 62 11.99 14.49 -2.33
C ARG A 62 11.53 14.39 -3.77
N GLU A 63 10.59 15.25 -4.18
CA GLU A 63 9.85 15.16 -5.44
C GLU A 63 9.20 13.78 -5.65
N LYS A 64 8.66 13.22 -4.56
CA LYS A 64 8.07 11.87 -4.54
C LYS A 64 6.71 11.86 -3.89
N SER A 65 5.85 10.98 -4.39
CA SER A 65 4.53 10.72 -3.80
C SER A 65 4.45 9.34 -3.19
N ILE A 66 3.74 9.24 -2.08
CA ILE A 66 3.27 7.97 -1.52
C ILE A 66 1.77 7.92 -1.73
N GLU A 67 1.33 6.86 -2.39
CA GLU A 67 -0.08 6.49 -2.47
C GLU A 67 -0.56 5.95 -1.13
N MET A 68 -1.66 6.49 -0.61
CA MET A 68 -2.21 6.19 0.71
C MET A 68 -3.44 5.32 0.61
N TYR A 69 -4.30 5.64 -0.36
CA TYR A 69 -5.61 5.02 -0.49
C TYR A 69 -6.13 5.13 -1.91
N ARG A 70 -6.75 4.07 -2.41
CA ARG A 70 -7.50 4.09 -3.66
C ARG A 70 -8.83 3.41 -3.53
N VAL A 71 -9.81 3.91 -4.26
CA VAL A 71 -11.13 3.28 -4.42
C VAL A 71 -11.64 3.55 -5.82
N GLY A 72 -12.26 2.56 -6.44
CA GLY A 72 -12.69 2.72 -7.81
C GLY A 72 -13.37 1.50 -8.39
N ILE A 73 -13.50 1.50 -9.71
CA ILE A 73 -13.87 0.36 -10.53
C ILE A 73 -12.71 -0.03 -11.45
N ASN A 74 -12.46 -1.32 -11.60
CA ASN A 74 -11.55 -1.87 -12.58
C ASN A 74 -12.29 -2.88 -13.48
N GLY A 75 -11.73 -3.20 -14.63
CA GLY A 75 -12.25 -4.26 -15.49
C GLY A 75 -11.21 -4.70 -16.50
N PHE A 76 -11.30 -5.95 -16.94
CA PHE A 76 -10.40 -6.52 -17.94
C PHE A 76 -11.03 -6.44 -19.33
N GLY A 77 -10.19 -6.38 -20.36
CA GLY A 77 -10.67 -6.44 -21.74
C GLY A 77 -11.49 -7.70 -21.98
N LYS A 78 -12.35 -7.68 -23.01
CA LYS A 78 -13.19 -8.78 -23.51
C LYS A 78 -14.42 -9.14 -22.68
N ASP A 79 -14.42 -8.99 -21.35
CA ASP A 79 -15.56 -9.38 -20.51
C ASP A 79 -16.68 -8.32 -20.45
N GLY A 80 -16.33 -7.04 -20.64
CA GLY A 80 -17.24 -5.91 -20.53
C GLY A 80 -17.85 -5.76 -19.13
N LYS A 81 -17.11 -6.16 -18.09
CA LYS A 81 -17.53 -6.08 -16.69
C LYS A 81 -16.59 -5.19 -15.90
N THR A 82 -17.16 -4.57 -14.88
CA THR A 82 -16.46 -3.76 -13.90
C THR A 82 -16.61 -4.37 -12.52
N TYR A 83 -15.56 -4.26 -11.72
CA TYR A 83 -15.49 -4.70 -10.34
C TYR A 83 -15.01 -3.54 -9.49
N GLN A 84 -15.58 -3.39 -8.32
CA GLN A 84 -15.09 -2.38 -7.39
C GLN A 84 -13.82 -2.87 -6.70
N PHE A 85 -12.86 -1.98 -6.56
CA PHE A 85 -11.68 -2.19 -5.74
C PHE A 85 -11.58 -1.10 -4.66
N SER A 86 -10.91 -1.45 -3.58
CA SER A 86 -10.62 -0.54 -2.48
C SER A 86 -9.33 -1.01 -1.82
N GLU A 87 -8.32 -0.17 -1.82
CA GLU A 87 -6.97 -0.51 -1.41
C GLU A 87 -6.44 0.57 -0.48
N GLY A 88 -6.21 0.19 0.78
CA GLY A 88 -5.49 1.01 1.76
C GLY A 88 -4.09 0.47 1.96
N TYR A 89 -3.12 1.36 2.10
CA TYR A 89 -1.73 0.97 2.30
C TYR A 89 -1.40 0.83 3.78
N LYS A 90 -1.09 -0.40 4.23
CA LYS A 90 -0.67 -0.65 5.61
C LYS A 90 0.73 -0.10 5.86
N PHE A 91 0.82 0.78 6.85
CA PHE A 91 2.06 1.38 7.31
C PHE A 91 2.88 0.39 8.13
N ASN A 92 4.19 0.47 7.95
CA ASN A 92 5.17 -0.28 8.70
C ASN A 92 6.23 0.65 9.25
N ARG A 93 6.77 0.30 10.42
CA ARG A 93 7.84 1.05 11.06
C ARG A 93 9.18 0.41 10.69
N TYR A 94 10.12 1.23 10.28
CA TYR A 94 11.46 0.81 9.86
C TYR A 94 12.52 1.55 10.66
N LEU A 95 13.60 0.86 10.99
CA LEU A 95 14.83 1.51 11.44
C LEU A 95 15.72 1.75 10.21
N VAL A 96 16.00 3.02 9.93
CA VAL A 96 16.85 3.47 8.82
C VAL A 96 17.92 4.41 9.35
N GLN A 97 19.19 3.99 9.26
CA GLN A 97 20.32 4.81 9.73
C GLN A 97 20.12 5.36 11.16
N GLY A 98 19.55 4.56 12.07
CA GLY A 98 19.28 4.95 13.46
C GLY A 98 17.99 5.75 13.70
N HIS A 99 17.22 6.06 12.66
CA HIS A 99 15.95 6.77 12.76
C HIS A 99 14.77 5.83 12.52
N ILE A 100 13.71 5.98 13.31
CA ILE A 100 12.45 5.28 13.06
C ILE A 100 11.69 6.06 11.99
N VAL A 101 11.26 5.36 10.94
CA VAL A 101 10.47 5.91 9.84
C VAL A 101 9.26 5.02 9.61
N GLU A 102 8.08 5.65 9.54
CA GLU A 102 6.83 4.96 9.21
C GLU A 102 6.44 5.24 7.75
N ILE A 103 6.21 4.17 6.98
CA ILE A 103 5.88 4.25 5.54
C ILE A 103 5.19 2.96 5.08
N PRO A 104 4.39 2.94 3.99
CA PRO A 104 3.85 1.68 3.50
C PRO A 104 4.93 0.69 3.06
N HIS A 105 4.61 -0.59 3.18
CA HIS A 105 5.59 -1.66 2.96
C HIS A 105 6.28 -1.59 1.61
N ASN A 106 5.60 -1.07 0.60
CA ASN A 106 6.01 -1.04 -0.79
C ASN A 106 6.88 0.18 -1.13
N TYR A 107 7.12 1.14 -0.23
CA TYR A 107 7.98 2.31 -0.49
C TYR A 107 9.29 2.29 0.29
N CYS A 108 10.34 2.89 -0.26
CA CYS A 108 11.63 3.01 0.41
C CYS A 108 11.54 4.01 1.58
N PRO A 109 11.82 3.61 2.82
CA PRO A 109 11.75 4.53 3.97
C PRO A 109 12.80 5.66 3.93
N GLN A 110 13.84 5.54 3.10
CA GLN A 110 14.83 6.60 2.93
C GLN A 110 14.44 7.63 1.86
N CYS A 111 14.01 7.18 0.68
CA CYS A 111 13.83 8.05 -0.49
C CYS A 111 12.42 8.06 -1.10
N TRP A 112 11.49 7.28 -0.54
CA TRP A 112 10.09 7.18 -0.99
C TRP A 112 9.91 6.65 -2.42
N ASP A 113 10.93 6.02 -3.00
CA ASP A 113 10.76 5.31 -4.27
C ASP A 113 10.07 3.95 -4.05
N GLU A 114 9.36 3.47 -5.06
CA GLU A 114 8.71 2.17 -5.05
C GLU A 114 9.75 1.04 -4.87
N TRP A 115 9.41 0.06 -4.05
CA TRP A 115 10.27 -1.04 -3.67
C TRP A 115 9.42 -2.22 -3.14
N ASP A 116 8.66 -2.85 -4.04
CA ASP A 116 7.62 -3.87 -3.75
C ASP A 116 8.15 -5.24 -3.30
N PHE A 117 9.46 -5.48 -3.41
CA PHE A 117 10.07 -6.78 -3.11
C PHE A 117 11.25 -6.69 -2.12
N LYS A 118 11.15 -5.82 -1.11
CA LYS A 118 12.21 -5.58 -0.10
C LYS A 118 12.76 -6.88 0.49
N ARG A 119 11.86 -7.81 0.81
CA ARG A 119 12.19 -9.11 1.43
C ARG A 119 12.94 -10.08 0.52
N LYS A 120 12.95 -9.88 -0.80
CA LYS A 120 13.70 -10.74 -1.74
C LYS A 120 15.20 -10.37 -1.83
N GLY A 121 15.75 -9.73 -0.80
CA GLY A 121 17.15 -9.32 -0.75
C GLY A 121 17.53 -8.23 -1.77
N SER A 122 16.56 -7.42 -2.20
CA SER A 122 16.81 -6.34 -3.16
C SER A 122 17.38 -5.10 -2.47
N SER A 123 18.04 -4.23 -3.23
CA SER A 123 18.34 -2.86 -2.81
C SER A 123 17.28 -1.93 -3.40
N CYS A 124 17.05 -0.77 -2.78
CA CYS A 124 16.26 0.28 -3.42
C CYS A 124 16.93 0.71 -4.73
N SER A 125 16.20 0.69 -5.84
CA SER A 125 16.71 1.08 -7.17
C SER A 125 17.19 2.52 -7.26
N ASN A 126 16.63 3.40 -6.43
CA ASN A 126 16.95 4.83 -6.46
C ASN A 126 18.09 5.23 -5.53
N CYS A 127 18.04 4.83 -4.25
CA CYS A 127 19.04 5.25 -3.24
C CYS A 127 20.02 4.15 -2.80
N GLY A 128 19.86 2.91 -3.28
CA GLY A 128 20.82 1.83 -3.07
C GLY A 128 20.83 1.17 -1.69
N VAL A 129 20.02 1.63 -0.74
CA VAL A 129 19.95 0.97 0.58
C VAL A 129 19.41 -0.45 0.50
N MET A 130 19.92 -1.32 1.38
CA MET A 130 19.53 -2.73 1.43
C MET A 130 18.63 -3.03 2.63
N PHE A 131 17.61 -3.84 2.38
CA PHE A 131 16.78 -4.40 3.44
C PHE A 131 17.57 -5.47 4.20
N GLY A 132 17.47 -5.47 5.54
CA GLY A 132 18.26 -6.30 6.45
C GLY A 132 19.65 -5.72 6.81
N LYS A 133 20.10 -4.65 6.15
CA LYS A 133 21.35 -3.94 6.49
C LYS A 133 21.07 -2.52 6.96
N GLU A 134 20.98 -1.56 6.03
CA GLU A 134 20.72 -0.15 6.35
C GLU A 134 19.26 0.11 6.71
N VAL A 135 18.36 -0.75 6.26
CA VAL A 135 16.91 -0.71 6.54
C VAL A 135 16.49 -2.02 7.21
N LYS A 136 15.93 -1.95 8.41
CA LYS A 136 15.30 -3.11 9.08
C LYS A 136 13.85 -2.82 9.44
N LEU A 137 13.01 -3.85 9.40
CA LEU A 137 11.62 -3.74 9.86
C LEU A 137 11.58 -3.76 11.39
N LEU A 138 11.04 -2.71 11.99
CA LEU A 138 10.88 -2.60 13.44
C LEU A 138 9.58 -3.28 13.86
N ILE A 139 9.69 -4.24 14.79
CA ILE A 139 8.54 -4.91 15.39
C ILE A 139 8.50 -4.53 16.87
N ASP A 140 7.69 -3.53 17.16
CA ASP A 140 7.33 -3.13 18.52
C ASP A 140 5.96 -3.76 18.80
N TYR A 141 5.72 -4.33 19.98
CA TYR A 141 4.41 -4.88 20.42
C TYR A 141 4.03 -6.31 20.00
N ASN A 142 4.95 -7.10 19.44
CA ASN A 142 4.67 -8.49 19.03
C ASN A 142 3.50 -8.64 18.04
N GLU A 143 3.20 -7.59 17.27
CA GLU A 143 2.15 -7.60 16.26
C GLU A 143 2.72 -7.94 14.88
N CYS A 144 1.94 -8.68 14.08
CA CYS A 144 2.33 -9.01 12.73
C CYS A 144 2.24 -7.75 11.83
N PRO A 145 3.34 -7.33 11.18
CA PRO A 145 3.31 -6.18 10.29
C PRO A 145 2.56 -6.46 8.98
N ASN A 146 2.29 -7.73 8.66
CA ASN A 146 1.67 -8.14 7.40
C ASN A 146 0.16 -8.41 7.48
N CYS A 147 -0.39 -8.72 8.66
CA CYS A 147 -1.82 -9.03 8.80
C CYS A 147 -2.39 -8.54 10.14
N ASP A 148 -3.70 -8.34 10.19
CA ASP A 148 -4.35 -7.77 11.36
C ASP A 148 -4.64 -8.82 12.44
N GLY A 149 -4.28 -8.47 13.67
CA GLY A 149 -4.37 -9.34 14.84
C GLY A 149 -3.50 -10.59 14.78
N GLY A 150 -2.55 -10.67 13.85
CA GLY A 150 -1.49 -11.67 13.86
C GLY A 150 -0.45 -11.33 14.93
N ILE A 151 0.12 -12.35 15.56
CA ILE A 151 1.13 -12.19 16.62
C ILE A 151 2.43 -12.83 16.18
N VAL A 152 3.53 -12.13 16.39
CA VAL A 152 4.91 -12.58 16.18
C VAL A 152 5.75 -12.17 17.38
N SER A 153 6.77 -12.94 17.74
CA SER A 153 7.66 -12.55 18.84
C SER A 153 9.06 -13.07 18.58
N GLN A 154 10.05 -12.56 19.31
CA GLN A 154 11.42 -13.07 19.19
C GLN A 154 11.53 -14.58 19.47
N LYS A 155 10.68 -15.13 20.35
CA LYS A 155 10.63 -16.56 20.66
C LYS A 155 9.83 -17.38 19.65
N ASN A 156 8.89 -16.74 18.95
CA ASN A 156 8.04 -17.36 17.95
C ASN A 156 7.91 -16.41 16.75
N PRO A 157 8.89 -16.42 15.82
CA PRO A 157 8.99 -15.44 14.74
C PRO A 157 7.94 -15.65 13.64
N ASN A 158 7.24 -16.79 13.65
CA ASN A 158 6.22 -17.10 12.66
C ASN A 158 4.88 -16.51 13.10
N CYS A 159 4.21 -15.79 12.20
CA CYS A 159 2.89 -15.29 12.47
C CYS A 159 1.89 -16.44 12.62
N ASN A 160 1.03 -16.35 13.62
CA ASN A 160 -0.03 -17.35 13.85
C ASN A 160 -1.24 -17.24 12.90
N LYS A 161 -1.27 -16.26 11.99
CA LYS A 161 -2.42 -15.96 11.11
C LYS A 161 -2.09 -15.80 9.63
N CYS A 162 -0.83 -15.63 9.26
CA CYS A 162 -0.41 -15.54 7.87
C CYS A 162 0.99 -16.12 7.71
N ASP A 163 1.48 -16.21 6.47
CA ASP A 163 2.78 -16.82 6.14
C ASP A 163 3.97 -15.90 6.44
N PHE A 164 3.76 -14.84 7.21
CA PHE A 164 4.83 -13.94 7.60
C PHE A 164 5.80 -14.60 8.59
N ILE A 165 7.10 -14.44 8.32
CA ILE A 165 8.19 -14.85 9.20
C ILE A 165 9.06 -13.61 9.52
N ALA A 166 9.33 -13.41 10.80
CA ALA A 166 10.24 -12.39 11.32
C ALA A 166 11.70 -12.89 11.28
N GLU A 167 12.31 -12.85 10.10
CA GLU A 167 13.71 -13.27 9.90
C GLU A 167 14.68 -12.32 10.64
N GLU A 168 15.59 -12.88 11.44
CA GLU A 168 16.46 -12.12 12.37
C GLU A 168 17.36 -11.08 11.70
N ASP A 169 17.76 -11.34 10.46
CA ASP A 169 18.56 -10.42 9.66
C ASP A 169 17.71 -9.26 9.10
N LEU A 170 16.42 -9.48 8.86
CA LEU A 170 15.50 -8.52 8.26
C LEU A 170 14.76 -7.63 9.28
N VAL A 171 14.59 -8.11 10.50
CA VAL A 171 13.83 -7.41 11.55
C VAL A 171 14.72 -6.88 12.66
N ILE A 172 14.20 -5.91 13.39
CA ILE A 172 14.70 -5.50 14.69
C ILE A 172 13.52 -5.44 15.67
N TRP A 173 13.75 -5.94 16.88
CA TRP A 173 12.78 -5.92 17.97
C TRP A 173 13.04 -4.69 18.83
N GLY A 174 12.00 -3.89 19.11
CA GLY A 174 12.06 -2.78 20.06
C GLY A 174 11.59 -3.13 21.46
#